data_AF-H0Q576-F1
#
_entry.id   AF-H0Q576-F1
#
_cell.length_a   1.000
_cell.length_b   1.000
_cell.length_c   1.000
_cell.angle_alpha   90.00
_cell.angle_beta   90.00
_cell.angle_gamma   90.00
#
_symmetry.space_group_name_H-M   'P 1'
#
loop_
_entity.id
_entity.type
_entity.pdbx_description
1 polymer ?
#
loop_
_entity_poly.entity_id
_entity_poly.type
_entity_poly.pdbx_seq_one_letter_code
_entity_poly.pdbx_strand_id
1 'polypeptide(L)'
;MRRLLWPIPLLAALVAAAPVTAADTAPISEAERRVFEDAHLDNLPATASLHYRYRRTEAGQPEVDDEVVLNARRDKGQGRVVQVDYLHGERHLALPDVEHPSSNPLILYFLEADVRDMHRRLGGQENYFRRRIRLALAEGAQVSNVVVSYAGKTLPATRVEIRPYAADAEQERLRGMGGKTYRFTLSPQVPGGVYELSTQVAAAAGGQPLIEEVVTLRSEAGGKGGDEGPRQAPGYMTEGK
;
A
#
# COMPACT_ATOMS: atom_id res chain seq x y z
N MET A 1 48.44 75.37 28.84
CA MET A 1 47.38 75.05 27.85
C MET A 1 47.81 73.85 27.01
N ARG A 2 47.25 72.66 27.27
CA ARG A 2 47.30 71.49 26.39
C ARG A 2 46.26 70.49 26.90
N ARG A 3 45.06 70.54 26.32
CA ARG A 3 43.97 69.58 26.55
C ARG A 3 44.25 68.36 25.67
N LEU A 4 44.46 67.20 26.29
CA LEU A 4 44.61 65.93 25.59
C LEU A 4 43.23 65.26 25.56
N LEU A 5 42.62 65.24 24.37
CA LEU A 5 41.37 64.56 24.06
C LEU A 5 41.64 63.05 23.96
N TRP A 6 40.92 62.24 24.73
CA TRP A 6 40.94 60.78 24.64
C TRP A 6 39.77 60.31 23.75
N PRO A 7 39.97 59.48 22.71
CA PRO A 7 38.88 58.94 21.91
C PRO A 7 38.27 57.69 22.57
N ILE A 8 36.94 57.71 22.75
CA ILE A 8 36.12 56.59 23.24
C ILE A 8 35.99 55.55 22.10
N PRO A 9 36.26 54.24 22.33
CA PRO A 9 36.16 53.24 21.29
C PRO A 9 34.70 52.82 21.01
N LEU A 10 34.43 52.61 19.72
CA LEU A 10 33.20 52.16 19.11
C LEU A 10 32.86 50.72 19.56
N LEU A 11 31.71 50.51 20.21
CA LEU A 11 31.21 49.19 20.60
C LEU A 11 30.57 48.51 19.37
N ALA A 12 31.24 47.50 18.80
CA ALA A 12 30.68 46.68 17.73
C ALA A 12 29.71 45.64 18.31
N ALA A 13 28.42 45.76 17.98
CA ALA A 13 27.40 44.80 18.34
C ALA A 13 27.52 43.54 17.47
N LEU A 14 27.91 42.42 18.10
CA LEU A 14 27.99 41.11 17.47
C LEU A 14 26.57 40.52 17.38
N VAL A 15 25.96 40.55 16.20
CA VAL A 15 24.71 39.82 15.92
C VAL A 15 25.07 38.33 15.82
N ALA A 16 24.69 37.56 16.84
CA ALA A 16 24.80 36.11 16.81
C ALA A 16 23.76 35.54 15.82
N ALA A 17 24.22 35.08 14.67
CA ALA A 17 23.40 34.28 13.76
C ALA A 17 23.17 32.91 14.42
N ALA A 18 21.94 32.63 14.83
CA ALA A 18 21.55 31.30 15.26
C ALA A 18 21.60 30.34 14.06
N PRO A 19 22.14 29.12 14.21
CA PRO A 19 22.11 28.14 13.13
C PRO A 19 20.66 27.70 12.90
N VAL A 20 20.17 27.89 11.68
CA VAL A 20 18.96 27.22 11.20
C VAL A 20 19.31 25.73 11.11
N THR A 21 18.76 24.92 12.01
CA THR A 21 18.83 23.47 11.92
C THR A 21 18.14 23.05 10.62
N ALA A 22 18.93 22.49 9.69
CA ALA A 22 18.43 21.89 8.48
C ALA A 22 17.32 20.89 8.80
N ALA A 23 16.23 20.94 8.03
CA ALA A 23 15.16 19.97 8.10
C ALA A 23 15.74 18.55 7.94
N ASP A 24 15.32 17.67 8.85
CA ASP A 24 15.73 16.27 8.95
C ASP A 24 15.46 15.55 7.61
N THR A 25 16.50 15.38 6.80
CA THR A 25 16.46 14.61 5.55
C THR A 25 16.97 13.21 5.85
N ALA A 26 16.26 12.50 6.73
CA ALA A 26 16.51 11.08 6.93
C ALA A 26 16.32 10.37 5.57
N PRO A 27 17.25 9.49 5.17
CA PRO A 27 17.12 8.74 3.93
C PRO A 27 15.88 7.84 3.99
N ILE A 28 15.17 7.70 2.87
CA ILE A 28 14.02 6.81 2.72
C ILE A 28 14.41 5.40 3.18
N SER A 29 13.59 4.81 4.06
CA SER A 29 13.88 3.48 4.63
C SER A 29 13.80 2.40 3.55
N GLU A 30 14.45 1.24 3.78
CA GLU A 30 14.28 0.12 2.85
C GLU A 30 12.82 -0.27 2.69
N ALA A 31 12.06 -0.35 3.79
CA ALA A 31 10.65 -0.70 3.74
C ALA A 31 9.83 0.30 2.91
N GLU A 32 10.05 1.61 3.10
CA GLU A 32 9.31 2.64 2.37
C GLU A 32 9.63 2.59 0.86
N ARG A 33 10.91 2.45 0.50
CA ARG A 33 11.33 2.28 -0.90
C ARG A 33 10.68 1.04 -1.53
N ARG A 34 10.76 -0.12 -0.86
CA ARG A 34 10.18 -1.38 -1.37
C ARG A 34 8.69 -1.26 -1.58
N VAL A 35 7.96 -0.64 -0.65
CA VAL A 35 6.50 -0.57 -0.68
C VAL A 35 6.00 0.49 -1.67
N PHE A 36 6.70 1.62 -1.83
CA PHE A 36 6.16 2.76 -2.60
C PHE A 36 7.00 3.24 -3.77
N GLU A 37 8.29 2.94 -3.85
CA GLU A 37 9.19 3.50 -4.87
C GLU A 37 9.67 2.48 -5.91
N ASP A 38 9.82 1.21 -5.52
CA ASP A 38 10.23 0.15 -6.44
C ASP A 38 9.31 0.11 -7.67
N ALA A 39 9.90 -0.08 -8.86
CA ALA A 39 9.18 -0.08 -10.13
C ALA A 39 8.40 -1.38 -10.36
N HIS A 40 7.39 -1.61 -9.52
CA HIS A 40 6.55 -2.80 -9.48
C HIS A 40 5.93 -3.17 -10.84
N LEU A 41 5.65 -2.17 -11.70
CA LEU A 41 4.91 -2.34 -12.95
C LEU A 41 5.80 -2.51 -14.19
N ASP A 42 7.13 -2.55 -14.03
CA ASP A 42 8.07 -2.67 -15.14
C ASP A 42 8.05 -4.04 -15.81
N ASN A 43 7.67 -5.08 -15.07
CA ASN A 43 7.56 -6.44 -15.58
C ASN A 43 6.23 -6.73 -16.31
N LEU A 44 5.32 -5.75 -16.38
CA LEU A 44 4.04 -5.91 -17.07
C LEU A 44 4.16 -5.67 -18.58
N PRO A 45 3.43 -6.44 -19.42
CA PRO A 45 3.28 -6.14 -20.84
C PRO A 45 2.59 -4.78 -21.07
N ALA A 46 2.44 -4.41 -22.35
CA ALA A 46 1.79 -3.15 -22.73
C ALA A 46 0.33 -3.09 -22.26
N THR A 47 -0.37 -4.22 -22.26
CA THR A 47 -1.71 -4.36 -21.70
C THR A 47 -1.73 -5.57 -20.79
N ALA A 48 -2.17 -5.40 -19.55
CA ALA A 48 -2.26 -6.45 -18.55
C ALA A 48 -3.52 -6.24 -17.68
N SER A 49 -4.13 -7.33 -17.25
CA SER A 49 -5.16 -7.36 -16.23
C SER A 49 -4.71 -8.32 -15.12
N LEU A 50 -4.52 -7.80 -13.92
CA LEU A 50 -4.10 -8.56 -12.74
C LEU A 50 -5.31 -8.79 -11.84
N HIS A 51 -5.57 -10.04 -11.53
CA HIS A 51 -6.69 -10.46 -10.70
C HIS A 51 -6.18 -10.82 -9.32
N TYR A 52 -6.70 -10.14 -8.30
CA TYR A 52 -6.40 -10.39 -6.90
C TYR A 52 -7.66 -10.88 -6.19
N ARG A 53 -7.53 -11.95 -5.40
CA ARG A 53 -8.61 -12.38 -4.50
C ARG A 53 -8.54 -11.57 -3.22
N TYR A 54 -9.66 -10.96 -2.85
CA TYR A 54 -9.86 -10.33 -1.56
C TYR A 54 -10.57 -11.31 -0.62
N ARG A 55 -10.03 -11.49 0.58
CA ARG A 55 -10.71 -12.21 1.66
C ARG A 55 -10.67 -11.38 2.93
N ARG A 56 -11.80 -11.29 3.62
CA ARG A 56 -11.88 -10.74 4.97
C ARG A 56 -12.65 -11.67 5.88
N THR A 57 -12.05 -11.98 7.03
CA THR A 57 -12.69 -12.70 8.13
C THR A 57 -12.72 -11.81 9.36
N GLU A 58 -13.83 -11.82 10.08
CA GLU A 58 -13.99 -11.09 11.33
C GLU A 58 -14.88 -11.91 12.27
N ALA A 59 -14.47 -12.02 13.53
CA ALA A 59 -15.19 -12.85 14.49
C ALA A 59 -16.66 -12.40 14.63
N GLY A 60 -17.59 -13.32 14.38
CA GLY A 60 -19.03 -13.03 14.43
C GLY A 60 -19.61 -12.36 13.18
N GLN A 61 -18.83 -12.22 12.11
CA GLN A 61 -19.28 -11.73 10.81
C GLN A 61 -19.15 -12.82 9.73
N PRO A 62 -19.98 -12.82 8.68
CA PRO A 62 -19.76 -13.65 7.51
C PRO A 62 -18.40 -13.36 6.86
N GLU A 63 -17.72 -14.41 6.36
CA GLU A 63 -16.53 -14.22 5.52
C GLU A 63 -16.91 -13.45 4.25
N VAL A 64 -16.06 -12.49 3.89
CA VAL A 64 -16.15 -11.79 2.62
C VAL A 64 -15.11 -12.41 1.69
N ASP A 65 -15.55 -12.84 0.52
CA ASP A 65 -14.72 -13.29 -0.59
C ASP A 65 -15.11 -12.48 -1.82
N ASP A 66 -14.15 -11.73 -2.35
CA ASP A 66 -14.37 -10.72 -3.38
C ASP A 66 -13.12 -10.62 -4.26
N GLU A 67 -13.10 -9.69 -5.21
CA GLU A 67 -12.00 -9.54 -6.17
C GLU A 67 -11.60 -8.08 -6.34
N VAL A 68 -10.31 -7.89 -6.59
CA VAL A 68 -9.74 -6.61 -7.05
C VAL A 68 -9.08 -6.85 -8.39
N VAL A 69 -9.43 -6.02 -9.38
CA VAL A 69 -8.88 -6.11 -10.74
C VAL A 69 -8.04 -4.86 -11.00
N LEU A 70 -6.77 -5.06 -11.36
CA LEU A 70 -5.89 -3.99 -11.80
C LEU A 70 -5.68 -4.10 -13.31
N ASN A 71 -6.16 -3.10 -14.04
CA ASN A 71 -6.01 -2.99 -15.48
C ASN A 71 -4.91 -1.98 -15.81
N ALA A 72 -3.82 -2.45 -16.43
CA ALA A 72 -2.71 -1.62 -16.86
C ALA A 72 -2.68 -1.55 -18.39
N ARG A 73 -2.69 -0.32 -18.93
CA ARG A 73 -2.47 -0.06 -20.36
C ARG A 73 -1.30 0.89 -20.55
N ARG A 74 -0.48 0.65 -21.57
CA ARG A 74 0.61 1.55 -21.96
C ARG A 74 0.31 2.09 -23.36
N ASP A 75 0.00 3.37 -23.40
CA ASP A 75 -0.29 4.07 -24.65
C ASP A 75 1.02 4.60 -25.26
N LYS A 76 1.15 4.50 -26.59
CA LYS A 76 2.37 4.93 -27.28
C LYS A 76 2.59 6.43 -27.04
N GLY A 77 3.67 6.77 -26.35
CA GLY A 77 4.07 8.15 -26.08
C GLY A 77 3.39 8.81 -24.87
N GLN A 78 2.47 8.13 -24.17
CA GLN A 78 1.72 8.69 -23.03
C GLN A 78 1.90 7.89 -21.73
N GLY A 79 2.94 7.04 -21.66
CA GLY A 79 3.24 6.26 -20.47
C GLY A 79 2.21 5.17 -20.15
N ARG A 80 2.30 4.62 -18.94
CA ARG A 80 1.36 3.62 -18.43
C ARG A 80 0.21 4.32 -17.71
N VAL A 81 -1.01 3.86 -17.92
CA VAL A 81 -2.19 4.21 -17.13
C VAL A 81 -2.67 2.95 -16.43
N VAL A 82 -3.01 3.07 -15.14
CA VAL A 82 -3.53 1.97 -14.33
C VAL A 82 -4.87 2.34 -13.76
N GLN A 83 -5.86 1.47 -13.97
CA GLN A 83 -7.17 1.52 -13.33
C GLN A 83 -7.27 0.36 -12.34
N VAL A 84 -7.89 0.59 -11.17
CA VAL A 84 -8.14 -0.46 -10.18
C VAL A 84 -9.63 -0.49 -9.86
N ASP A 85 -10.26 -1.59 -10.20
CA ASP A 85 -11.64 -1.90 -9.79
C ASP A 85 -11.56 -2.63 -8.44
N TYR A 86 -11.84 -1.91 -7.36
CA TYR A 86 -11.60 -2.38 -5.99
C TYR A 86 -12.90 -2.85 -5.33
N LEU A 87 -13.08 -4.18 -5.27
CA LEU A 87 -14.24 -4.88 -4.69
C LEU A 87 -15.57 -4.63 -5.42
N HIS A 88 -16.58 -5.46 -5.14
CA HIS A 88 -17.88 -5.37 -5.80
C HIS A 88 -19.00 -4.87 -4.87
N GLY A 89 -20.11 -4.45 -5.49
CA GLY A 89 -21.35 -4.09 -4.80
C GLY A 89 -21.17 -2.92 -3.83
N GLU A 90 -21.69 -3.05 -2.61
CA GLU A 90 -21.63 -2.00 -1.58
C GLU A 90 -20.20 -1.70 -1.09
N ARG A 91 -19.24 -2.57 -1.38
CA ARG A 91 -17.81 -2.41 -1.02
C ARG A 91 -16.99 -1.74 -2.12
N HIS A 92 -17.57 -1.57 -3.31
CA HIS A 92 -16.87 -1.00 -4.45
C HIS A 92 -16.38 0.42 -4.15
N LEU A 93 -15.10 0.66 -4.39
CA LEU A 93 -14.51 1.99 -4.32
C LEU A 93 -14.29 2.55 -5.71
N ALA A 94 -14.91 3.69 -6.00
CA ALA A 94 -14.59 4.48 -7.19
C ALA A 94 -13.21 5.14 -6.99
N LEU A 95 -12.21 4.60 -7.67
CA LEU A 95 -10.83 5.06 -7.61
C LEU A 95 -10.47 5.76 -8.92
N PRO A 96 -9.73 6.89 -8.88
CA PRO A 96 -9.29 7.56 -10.08
C PRO A 96 -8.21 6.74 -10.79
N ASP A 97 -8.15 6.85 -12.12
CA ASP A 97 -7.05 6.34 -12.91
C ASP A 97 -5.71 6.95 -12.43
N VAL A 98 -4.66 6.13 -12.44
CA VAL A 98 -3.30 6.57 -12.10
C VAL A 98 -2.49 6.67 -13.37
N GLU A 99 -2.08 7.90 -13.68
CA GLU A 99 -1.21 8.20 -14.82
C GLU A 99 0.26 8.04 -14.44
N HIS A 100 1.03 7.42 -15.34
CA HIS A 100 2.48 7.22 -15.22
C HIS A 100 2.97 6.56 -13.91
N PRO A 101 2.28 5.56 -13.32
CA PRO A 101 2.78 4.93 -12.10
C PRO A 101 4.01 4.06 -12.38
N SER A 102 5.03 4.18 -11.54
CA SER A 102 6.11 3.19 -11.42
C SER A 102 5.70 2.02 -10.50
N SER A 103 5.07 2.37 -9.37
CA SER A 103 4.65 1.44 -8.32
C SER A 103 3.21 0.96 -8.50
N ASN A 104 2.89 -0.18 -7.90
CA ASN A 104 1.54 -0.74 -7.97
C ASN A 104 0.56 0.06 -7.08
N PRO A 105 -0.43 0.77 -7.65
CA PRO A 105 -1.31 1.65 -6.88
C PRO A 105 -2.25 0.88 -5.93
N LEU A 106 -2.42 -0.44 -6.12
CA LEU A 106 -3.19 -1.30 -5.22
C LEU A 106 -2.73 -1.16 -3.77
N ILE A 107 -1.43 -0.97 -3.54
CA ILE A 107 -0.86 -0.79 -2.20
C ILE A 107 -1.48 0.42 -1.49
N LEU A 108 -1.57 1.56 -2.18
CA LEU A 108 -2.14 2.79 -1.62
C LEU A 108 -3.64 2.65 -1.39
N TYR A 109 -4.36 2.02 -2.33
CA TYR A 109 -5.80 1.80 -2.21
C TYR A 109 -6.16 0.86 -1.07
N PHE A 110 -5.38 -0.21 -0.88
CA PHE A 110 -5.51 -1.12 0.26
C PHE A 110 -5.33 -0.39 1.60
N LEU A 111 -4.29 0.43 1.71
CA LEU A 111 -4.04 1.22 2.93
C LEU A 111 -5.12 2.26 3.19
N GLU A 112 -5.59 2.94 2.15
CA GLU A 112 -6.64 3.94 2.26
C GLU A 112 -8.00 3.31 2.64
N ALA A 113 -8.33 2.14 2.09
CA ALA A 113 -9.52 1.39 2.48
C ALA A 113 -9.49 1.02 3.97
N ASP A 114 -8.34 0.57 4.49
CA ASP A 114 -8.15 0.26 5.90
C ASP A 114 -8.20 1.52 6.79
N VAL A 115 -7.57 2.63 6.38
CA VAL A 115 -7.66 3.92 7.10
C VAL A 115 -9.11 4.37 7.26
N ARG A 116 -9.92 4.23 6.21
CA ARG A 116 -11.35 4.55 6.26
C ARG A 116 -12.10 3.59 7.18
N ASP A 117 -11.75 2.31 7.21
CA ASP A 117 -12.34 1.34 8.16
C ASP A 117 -11.99 1.69 9.62
N MET A 118 -10.73 2.01 9.89
CA MET A 118 -10.28 2.48 11.21
C MET A 118 -11.02 3.73 11.64
N HIS A 119 -11.16 4.72 10.74
CA HIS A 119 -11.94 5.94 11.00
C HIS A 119 -13.42 5.64 11.29
N ARG A 120 -14.08 4.81 10.47
CA ARG A 120 -15.49 4.45 10.71
C ARG A 120 -15.70 3.77 12.08
N ARG A 121 -14.76 2.91 12.49
CA ARG A 121 -14.87 2.12 13.74
C ARG A 121 -14.51 2.91 14.99
N LEU A 122 -13.50 3.77 14.91
CA LEU A 122 -12.91 4.44 16.07
C LEU A 122 -13.18 5.95 16.11
N GLY A 123 -13.67 6.53 15.02
CA GLY A 123 -13.66 7.97 14.80
C GLY A 123 -12.24 8.50 14.61
N GLY A 124 -11.99 9.73 15.08
CA GLY A 124 -10.71 10.40 14.91
C GLY A 124 -10.46 10.89 13.48
N GLN A 125 -9.31 11.49 13.22
CA GLN A 125 -8.96 11.98 11.88
C GLN A 125 -8.24 10.88 11.09
N GLU A 126 -8.62 10.66 9.83
CA GLU A 126 -7.93 9.70 8.95
C GLU A 126 -6.41 9.96 8.84
N ASN A 127 -6.01 11.24 8.86
CA ASN A 127 -4.61 11.65 8.83
C ASN A 127 -3.79 11.13 10.02
N TYR A 128 -4.42 10.88 11.17
CA TYR A 128 -3.74 10.25 12.29
C TYR A 128 -3.32 8.82 11.92
N PHE A 129 -4.24 8.00 11.39
CA PHE A 129 -3.93 6.62 10.97
C PHE A 129 -2.89 6.60 9.84
N ARG A 130 -3.03 7.48 8.83
CA ARG A 130 -2.03 7.63 7.75
C ARG A 130 -0.64 7.94 8.30
N ARG A 131 -0.54 8.87 9.26
CA ARG A 131 0.73 9.24 9.90
C ARG A 131 1.33 8.07 10.67
N ARG A 132 0.53 7.31 11.43
CA ARG A 132 1.01 6.12 12.15
C ARG A 132 1.59 5.07 11.20
N ILE A 133 0.93 4.80 10.08
CA ILE A 133 1.41 3.85 9.06
C ILE A 133 2.73 4.34 8.46
N ARG A 134 2.81 5.62 8.06
CA ARG A 134 4.04 6.19 7.48
C ARG A 134 5.23 6.09 8.44
N LEU A 135 5.06 6.52 9.70
CA LEU A 135 6.12 6.42 10.71
C LEU A 135 6.57 4.97 10.93
N ALA A 136 5.63 4.02 10.94
CA ALA A 136 5.96 2.62 11.11
C ALA A 136 6.73 2.04 9.93
N LEU A 137 6.50 2.50 8.70
CA LEU A 137 7.31 2.14 7.53
C LEU A 137 8.70 2.77 7.57
N ALA A 138 8.80 4.03 8.00
CA ALA A 138 10.06 4.75 8.10
C ALA A 138 10.99 4.17 9.18
N GLU A 139 10.44 3.83 10.35
CA GLU A 139 11.24 3.58 11.56
C GLU A 139 11.09 2.17 12.16
N GLY A 140 9.93 1.53 11.96
CA GLY A 140 9.54 0.33 12.71
C GLY A 140 9.34 -0.92 11.87
N ALA A 141 9.70 -0.88 10.59
CA ALA A 141 9.41 -1.96 9.66
C ALA A 141 10.42 -3.10 9.77
N GLN A 142 9.91 -4.32 9.70
CA GLN A 142 10.71 -5.54 9.59
C GLN A 142 10.70 -6.00 8.14
N VAL A 143 11.88 -6.09 7.53
CA VAL A 143 12.05 -6.59 6.16
C VAL A 143 12.67 -7.99 6.24
N SER A 144 12.03 -8.96 5.59
CA SER A 144 12.47 -10.36 5.60
C SER A 144 12.38 -10.98 4.21
N ASN A 145 13.28 -11.92 3.92
CA ASN A 145 13.19 -12.72 2.71
C ASN A 145 12.26 -13.90 2.95
N VAL A 146 11.31 -14.10 2.04
CA VAL A 146 10.34 -15.19 2.08
C VAL A 146 10.26 -15.85 0.70
N VAL A 147 9.54 -16.95 0.64
CA VAL A 147 9.30 -17.68 -0.60
C VAL A 147 7.80 -17.78 -0.82
N VAL A 148 7.37 -17.53 -2.06
CA VAL A 148 5.96 -17.59 -2.45
C VAL A 148 5.77 -18.60 -3.58
N SER A 149 4.54 -19.11 -3.73
CA SER A 149 4.17 -20.00 -4.83
C SER A 149 3.22 -19.27 -5.76
N TYR A 150 3.61 -19.06 -7.01
CA TYR A 150 2.80 -18.39 -8.02
C TYR A 150 2.91 -19.13 -9.36
N ALA A 151 1.76 -19.40 -9.99
CA ALA A 151 1.69 -20.15 -11.26
C ALA A 151 2.49 -21.47 -11.25
N GLY A 152 2.44 -22.20 -10.13
CA GLY A 152 3.16 -23.48 -9.95
C GLY A 152 4.68 -23.34 -9.76
N LYS A 153 5.22 -22.13 -9.65
CA LYS A 153 6.63 -21.85 -9.41
C LYS A 153 6.87 -21.30 -8.01
N THR A 154 8.01 -21.68 -7.45
CA THR A 154 8.52 -21.14 -6.19
C THR A 154 9.39 -19.92 -6.49
N LEU A 155 9.02 -18.75 -5.99
CA LEU A 155 9.67 -17.47 -6.28
C LEU A 155 10.21 -16.82 -5.00
N PRO A 156 11.39 -16.18 -5.05
CA PRO A 156 11.86 -15.35 -3.95
C PRO A 156 10.98 -14.10 -3.84
N ALA A 157 10.68 -13.71 -2.60
CA ALA A 157 9.90 -12.52 -2.28
C ALA A 157 10.48 -11.82 -1.04
N THR A 158 10.11 -10.56 -0.88
CA THR A 158 10.41 -9.77 0.32
C THR A 158 9.10 -9.49 1.04
N ARG A 159 9.08 -9.73 2.35
CA ARG A 159 7.97 -9.35 3.22
C ARG A 159 8.37 -8.17 4.09
N VAL A 160 7.60 -7.09 3.98
CA VAL A 160 7.66 -5.94 4.87
C VAL A 160 6.53 -6.06 5.88
N GLU A 161 6.83 -6.05 7.17
CA GLU A 161 5.85 -6.07 8.27
C GLU A 161 5.95 -4.80 9.12
N ILE A 162 4.82 -4.17 9.43
CA ILE A 162 4.73 -3.02 10.35
C ILE A 162 3.63 -3.20 11.38
N ARG A 163 3.79 -2.56 12.55
CA ARG A 163 2.77 -2.48 13.62
C ARG A 163 2.52 -1.03 14.01
N PRO A 164 1.72 -0.28 13.24
CA PRO A 164 1.61 1.18 13.36
C PRO A 164 1.17 1.69 14.72
N TYR A 165 0.40 0.87 15.44
CA TYR A 165 -0.26 1.27 16.67
C TYR A 165 0.28 0.59 17.93
N ALA A 166 1.31 -0.26 17.81
CA ALA A 166 1.81 -1.04 18.96
C ALA A 166 2.35 -0.16 20.10
N ALA A 167 3.00 0.95 19.75
CA ALA A 167 3.53 1.94 20.69
C ALA A 167 2.69 3.22 20.73
N ASP A 168 1.40 3.15 20.38
CA ASP A 168 0.54 4.33 20.46
C ASP A 168 0.15 4.63 21.91
N ALA A 169 0.15 5.92 22.30
CA ALA A 169 -0.22 6.33 23.65
C ALA A 169 -1.74 6.16 23.89
N GLU A 170 -2.54 6.21 22.83
CA GLU A 170 -4.00 6.18 22.90
C GLU A 170 -4.56 4.74 22.77
N GLN A 171 -3.92 3.74 23.41
CA GLN A 171 -4.29 2.32 23.29
C GLN A 171 -5.77 2.06 23.56
N GLU A 172 -6.34 2.72 24.57
CA GLU A 172 -7.75 2.57 24.94
C GLU A 172 -8.69 2.97 23.79
N ARG A 173 -8.33 4.02 23.05
CA ARG A 173 -9.13 4.51 21.91
C ARG A 173 -9.07 3.59 20.70
N LEU A 174 -8.06 2.72 20.62
CA LEU A 174 -7.93 1.74 19.55
C LEU A 174 -8.82 0.51 19.75
N ARG A 175 -9.49 0.37 20.89
CA ARG A 175 -10.52 -0.65 21.17
C ARG A 175 -10.11 -2.08 20.74
N GLY A 176 -8.88 -2.46 21.09
CA GLY A 176 -8.32 -3.78 20.75
C GLY A 176 -7.58 -3.85 19.40
N MET A 177 -7.58 -2.79 18.59
CA MET A 177 -6.84 -2.72 17.31
C MET A 177 -5.40 -2.22 17.47
N GLY A 178 -4.92 -1.98 18.70
CA GLY A 178 -3.53 -1.58 18.97
C GLY A 178 -2.48 -2.57 18.49
N GLY A 179 -2.82 -3.87 18.46
CA GLY A 179 -1.98 -4.94 17.93
C GLY A 179 -2.05 -5.13 16.42
N LYS A 180 -2.71 -4.22 15.67
CA LYS A 180 -2.89 -4.39 14.22
C LYS A 180 -1.54 -4.42 13.50
N THR A 181 -1.36 -5.45 12.69
CA THR A 181 -0.15 -5.71 11.90
C THR A 181 -0.49 -5.61 10.42
N TYR A 182 0.39 -5.01 9.62
CA TYR A 182 0.29 -4.94 8.16
C TYR A 182 1.46 -5.70 7.55
N ARG A 183 1.20 -6.44 6.47
CA ARG A 183 2.21 -7.17 5.73
C ARG A 183 2.10 -6.90 4.24
N PHE A 184 3.23 -6.63 3.61
CA PHE A 184 3.38 -6.45 2.18
C PHE A 184 4.35 -7.51 1.69
N THR A 185 3.86 -8.49 0.94
CA THR A 185 4.69 -9.52 0.32
C THR A 185 4.87 -9.18 -1.16
N LEU A 186 6.09 -8.82 -1.53
CA LEU A 186 6.45 -8.25 -2.82
C LEU A 186 7.47 -9.15 -3.52
N SER A 187 7.38 -9.25 -4.85
CA SER A 187 8.38 -9.96 -5.63
C SER A 187 8.49 -9.36 -7.04
N PRO A 188 9.69 -9.03 -7.53
CA PRO A 188 9.86 -8.59 -8.91
C PRO A 188 9.54 -9.69 -9.93
N GLN A 189 9.38 -10.94 -9.49
CA GLN A 189 9.05 -12.09 -10.33
C GLN A 189 7.55 -12.38 -10.43
N VAL A 190 6.70 -11.67 -9.68
CA VAL A 190 5.25 -11.71 -9.88
C VAL A 190 4.80 -10.48 -10.69
N PRO A 191 3.84 -10.62 -11.60
CA PRO A 191 3.40 -9.50 -12.42
C PRO A 191 2.83 -8.38 -11.55
N GLY A 192 3.31 -7.15 -11.78
CA GLY A 192 2.92 -5.98 -11.01
C GLY A 192 3.52 -5.94 -9.59
N GLY A 193 4.51 -6.78 -9.27
CA GLY A 193 5.35 -6.68 -8.09
C GLY A 193 4.72 -7.06 -6.75
N VAL A 194 3.39 -7.13 -6.67
CA VAL A 194 2.62 -7.38 -5.43
C VAL A 194 2.07 -8.81 -5.46
N TYR A 195 2.53 -9.65 -4.53
CA TYR A 195 1.98 -10.99 -4.34
C TYR A 195 0.82 -10.99 -3.34
N GLU A 196 1.02 -10.35 -2.18
CA GLU A 196 0.00 -10.31 -1.13
C GLU A 196 0.09 -9.03 -0.29
N LEU A 197 -1.07 -8.46 0.03
CA LEU A 197 -1.25 -7.41 1.03
C LEU A 197 -2.15 -7.95 2.13
N SER A 198 -1.81 -7.76 3.39
CA SER A 198 -2.69 -8.17 4.49
C SER A 198 -2.65 -7.27 5.70
N THR A 199 -3.78 -7.23 6.41
CA THR A 199 -3.85 -6.71 7.77
C THR A 199 -4.39 -7.76 8.72
N GLN A 200 -3.95 -7.72 9.97
CA GLN A 200 -4.37 -8.66 10.99
C GLN A 200 -4.50 -7.96 12.34
N VAL A 201 -5.61 -8.19 13.04
CA VAL A 201 -5.78 -7.84 14.45
C VAL A 201 -5.81 -9.14 15.25
N ALA A 202 -4.75 -9.40 16.02
CA ALA A 202 -4.65 -10.59 16.84
C ALA A 202 -5.66 -10.56 18.00
N ALA A 203 -6.15 -11.74 18.40
CA ALA A 203 -6.90 -11.86 19.65
C ALA A 203 -5.98 -11.67 20.86
N ALA A 204 -6.52 -11.17 21.97
CA ALA A 204 -5.78 -10.85 23.20
C ALA A 204 -5.10 -12.06 23.90
N ALA A 205 -5.27 -13.29 23.39
CA ALA A 205 -4.69 -14.51 23.95
C ALA A 205 -4.12 -15.48 22.88
N GLY A 206 -3.76 -14.99 21.69
CA GLY A 206 -3.18 -15.84 20.64
C GLY A 206 -4.15 -16.86 20.00
N GLY A 207 -5.46 -16.67 20.20
CA GLY A 207 -6.52 -17.39 19.48
C GLY A 207 -6.61 -16.96 18.01
N GLN A 208 -7.66 -17.40 17.31
CA GLN A 208 -7.89 -16.97 15.92
C GLN A 208 -7.92 -15.44 15.80
N PRO A 209 -7.38 -14.86 14.70
CA PRO A 209 -7.41 -13.42 14.49
C PRO A 209 -8.84 -12.89 14.61
N LEU A 210 -8.98 -11.74 15.30
CA LEU A 210 -10.29 -11.09 15.42
C LEU A 210 -10.73 -10.53 14.09
N ILE A 211 -9.76 -10.02 13.32
CA ILE A 211 -9.94 -9.51 11.97
C ILE A 211 -8.71 -9.91 11.16
N GLU A 212 -8.93 -10.51 10.00
CA GLU A 212 -7.91 -10.76 9.00
C GLU A 212 -8.44 -10.32 7.64
N GLU A 213 -7.64 -9.54 6.93
CA GLU A 213 -7.94 -9.05 5.58
C GLU A 213 -6.73 -9.33 4.69
N VAL A 214 -6.95 -9.97 3.55
CA VAL A 214 -5.90 -10.44 2.65
C VAL A 214 -6.30 -10.17 1.20
N VAL A 215 -5.37 -9.60 0.43
CA VAL A 215 -5.46 -9.41 -1.02
C VAL A 215 -4.30 -10.16 -1.66
N THR A 216 -4.58 -11.28 -2.35
CA THR A 216 -3.54 -12.15 -2.93
C THR A 216 -3.67 -12.23 -4.44
N LEU A 217 -2.56 -12.07 -5.16
CA LEU A 217 -2.50 -12.22 -6.61
C LEU A 217 -2.89 -13.65 -7.02
N ARG A 218 -3.79 -13.77 -8.00
CA ARG A 218 -4.27 -15.05 -8.53
C ARG A 218 -3.75 -15.31 -9.93
N SER A 219 -3.86 -14.32 -10.81
CA SER A 219 -3.52 -14.48 -12.23
C SER A 219 -3.26 -13.13 -12.91
N GLU A 220 -2.53 -13.20 -14.02
CA GLU A 220 -2.38 -12.12 -14.99
C GLU A 220 -2.97 -12.58 -16.32
N ALA A 221 -3.74 -11.70 -16.97
CA ALA A 221 -4.19 -11.85 -18.34
C ALA A 221 -3.61 -10.72 -19.20
N GLY A 222 -2.85 -11.05 -20.25
CA GLY A 222 -2.33 -10.04 -21.19
C GLY A 222 -1.12 -10.49 -22.03
N GLY A 223 -1.25 -10.42 -23.36
CA GLY A 223 -0.19 -10.69 -24.35
C GLY A 223 -0.74 -10.67 -25.78
N LYS A 224 -0.02 -10.07 -26.75
CA LYS A 224 -0.50 -9.82 -28.14
C LYS A 224 -0.93 -11.11 -28.87
N GLY A 225 -2.17 -11.10 -29.39
CA GLY A 225 -2.63 -11.78 -30.61
C GLY A 225 -2.46 -13.31 -30.67
N GLY A 226 -3.44 -14.04 -30.16
CA GLY A 226 -3.58 -15.48 -30.37
C GLY A 226 -5.05 -15.88 -30.41
N ASP A 227 -5.61 -15.94 -31.61
CA ASP A 227 -6.77 -16.74 -32.05
C ASP A 227 -7.86 -17.00 -30.99
N GLU A 228 -8.73 -16.01 -30.74
CA GLU A 228 -10.10 -16.33 -30.30
C GLU A 228 -10.88 -16.81 -31.53
N GLY A 229 -10.75 -18.11 -31.81
CA GLY A 229 -11.70 -18.81 -32.67
C GLY A 229 -13.13 -18.56 -32.16
N PRO A 230 -14.13 -18.45 -33.06
CA PRO A 230 -15.45 -17.96 -32.69
C PRO A 230 -16.05 -18.82 -31.58
N ARG A 231 -16.35 -18.19 -30.43
CA ARG A 231 -17.16 -18.79 -29.37
C ARG A 231 -18.49 -19.19 -29.98
N GLN A 232 -18.71 -20.50 -30.15
CA GLN A 232 -20.00 -21.04 -30.55
C GLN A 232 -21.04 -20.63 -29.50
N ALA A 233 -22.09 -19.95 -29.95
CA ALA A 233 -23.25 -19.65 -29.13
C ALA A 233 -23.93 -20.97 -28.69
N PRO A 234 -24.46 -21.07 -27.46
CA PRO A 234 -25.24 -22.22 -27.07
C PRO A 234 -26.50 -22.29 -27.94
N GLY A 235 -26.64 -23.40 -28.68
CA GLY A 235 -27.80 -23.70 -29.49
C GLY A 235 -29.04 -23.81 -28.60
N TYR A 236 -30.02 -22.95 -28.87
CA TYR A 236 -31.35 -23.15 -28.32
C TYR A 236 -31.99 -24.36 -29.00
N MET A 237 -32.29 -25.37 -28.20
CA MET A 237 -33.15 -26.48 -28.57
C MET A 237 -34.51 -25.94 -29.01
N THR A 238 -34.87 -26.18 -30.26
CA THR A 238 -36.25 -26.18 -30.70
C THR A 238 -36.88 -27.52 -30.32
N GLU A 239 -37.71 -27.55 -29.29
CA GLU A 239 -38.86 -28.45 -29.20
C GLU A 239 -40.07 -27.59 -29.61
N GLY A 240 -40.88 -27.90 -30.61
CA GLY A 240 -41.42 -29.23 -30.92
C GLY A 240 -42.88 -29.27 -30.47
N LYS A 241 -43.78 -28.63 -31.23
CA LYS A 241 -45.18 -29.03 -31.40
C LYS A 241 -45.82 -28.32 -32.58
#